data_AF-A0A2P8QS99-F1
#
_entry.id   AF-A0A2P8QS99-F1
#
_cell.length_a   1.000
_cell.length_b   1.000
_cell.length_c   1.000
_cell.angle_alpha   90.00
_cell.angle_beta   90.00
_cell.angle_gamma   90.00
#
_symmetry.space_group_name_H-M   'P 1'
#
loop_
_entity.id
_entity.type
_entity.pdbx_description
1 polymer ?
#
loop_
_entity_poly.entity_id
_entity_poly.type
_entity_poly.pdbx_seq_one_letter_code
_entity_poly.pdbx_strand_id
1 'polypeptide(L)'
;MNDLIAKYMHIDELDIEDLRSGQPPLNPELLTKMTLGRKLWLERVRDYYLVNYIANGGSKVKVLVGNEGSGKTHLLRCTLQDAETLGYETVYLSARDCDDYRLNNLPRLYRAITGQIDKERLVRGLCCCVARQLGYTVDKYDGTDFFLPVYIEDAELPRDEAIREIKKAAGKVFRHIDFGPSFRAFAYRIVNDRMIRGNEKDIKLALEWLSGEKLARRERNDLLLFEQLQKTNARYWLNSLIRLLKIAGMTGLVVAIDDLEVITERSNETGRFIYTINAIKDTCELFRQLIDDAELLNGFLLLLAGRRETIEDEKRGFISYDALWMRLQTGLVQKKFNPLADMVDTDAHLAVNGSDFPSRVQTHLRQILSEMGLELQYQGFPDLSEYSDLRARVIEVGMMIPKVG
;
A
#
# COMPACT_ATOMS: atom_id res chain seq x y z
N MET A 1 28.47 27.01 -21.48
CA MET A 1 28.44 25.74 -22.23
C MET A 1 29.29 24.70 -21.50
N ASN A 2 28.99 24.49 -20.20
CA ASN A 2 29.63 23.50 -19.32
C ASN A 2 28.79 23.30 -18.04
N ASP A 3 27.46 23.32 -18.18
CA ASP A 3 26.51 23.17 -17.05
C ASP A 3 25.22 22.44 -17.49
N LEU A 4 25.34 21.53 -18.47
CA LEU A 4 24.18 20.84 -19.06
C LEU A 4 24.35 19.31 -19.19
N ILE A 5 25.34 18.70 -18.54
CA ILE A 5 25.62 17.25 -18.63
C ILE A 5 25.92 16.64 -17.25
N ALA A 6 25.09 16.90 -16.24
CA ALA A 6 25.13 16.16 -14.97
C ALA A 6 23.75 16.11 -14.31
N LYS A 7 22.78 15.47 -14.99
CA LYS A 7 21.53 15.02 -14.34
C LYS A 7 21.56 13.50 -14.27
N TYR A 8 22.61 12.97 -13.63
CA TYR A 8 22.68 11.56 -13.30
C TYR A 8 21.62 11.27 -12.24
N MET A 9 20.65 10.45 -12.62
CA MET A 9 19.68 9.85 -11.72
C MET A 9 20.47 9.12 -10.63
N HIS A 10 20.34 9.56 -9.38
CA HIS A 10 21.11 9.00 -8.27
C HIS A 10 20.48 7.66 -7.87
N ILE A 11 21.12 6.55 -8.24
CA ILE A 11 20.85 5.24 -7.63
C ILE A 11 21.54 5.29 -6.26
N ASP A 12 20.79 5.04 -5.19
CA ASP A 12 21.38 5.01 -3.86
C ASP A 12 22.09 3.68 -3.58
N GLU A 13 22.89 3.65 -2.51
CA GLU A 13 23.64 2.43 -2.14
C GLU A 13 22.71 1.28 -1.76
N LEU A 14 21.53 1.58 -1.22
CA LEU A 14 20.53 0.59 -0.82
C LEU A 14 19.92 -0.12 -2.04
N ASP A 15 19.61 0.59 -3.11
CA ASP A 15 19.15 0.02 -4.38
C ASP A 15 20.21 -0.91 -4.98
N ILE A 16 21.50 -0.54 -4.86
CA ILE A 16 22.61 -1.39 -5.31
C ILE A 16 22.69 -2.67 -4.46
N GLU A 17 22.53 -2.56 -3.15
CA GLU A 17 22.48 -3.71 -2.24
C GLU A 17 21.27 -4.61 -2.50
N ASP A 18 20.10 -4.03 -2.79
CA ASP A 18 18.90 -4.73 -3.21
C ASP A 18 19.18 -5.54 -4.49
N LEU A 19 19.73 -4.91 -5.53
CA LEU A 19 20.10 -5.61 -6.76
C LEU A 19 21.13 -6.73 -6.52
N ARG A 20 22.13 -6.50 -5.66
CA ARG A 20 23.14 -7.52 -5.28
C ARG A 20 22.55 -8.71 -4.53
N SER A 21 21.47 -8.50 -3.77
CA SER A 21 20.75 -9.57 -3.07
C SER A 21 19.62 -10.20 -3.90
N GLY A 22 19.41 -9.69 -5.12
CA GLY A 22 18.36 -10.12 -6.04
C GLY A 22 16.97 -9.62 -5.66
N GLN A 23 16.90 -8.56 -4.84
CA GLN A 23 15.69 -7.84 -4.51
C GLN A 23 15.43 -6.71 -5.53
N PRO A 24 14.16 -6.37 -5.78
CA PRO A 24 13.86 -5.18 -6.58
C PRO A 24 14.36 -3.91 -5.85
N PRO A 25 14.76 -2.86 -6.56
CA PRO A 25 15.14 -1.59 -5.96
C PRO A 25 13.92 -0.86 -5.35
N LEU A 26 14.18 0.10 -4.47
CA LEU A 26 13.17 0.98 -3.89
C LEU A 26 12.95 2.23 -4.75
N ASN A 27 13.96 2.66 -5.51
CA ASN A 27 13.85 3.81 -6.40
C ASN A 27 12.77 3.58 -7.49
N PRO A 28 11.71 4.41 -7.53
CA PRO A 28 10.59 4.21 -8.46
C PRO A 28 10.98 4.36 -9.94
N GLU A 29 11.94 5.22 -10.26
CA GLU A 29 12.37 5.44 -11.65
C GLU A 29 13.19 4.24 -12.15
N LEU A 30 14.10 3.72 -11.32
CA LEU A 30 14.85 2.51 -11.63
C LEU A 30 13.94 1.30 -11.76
N LEU A 31 13.03 1.10 -10.80
CA LEU A 31 12.04 0.02 -10.82
C LEU A 31 11.22 0.05 -12.12
N THR A 32 10.73 1.22 -12.52
CA THR A 32 9.97 1.37 -13.76
C THR A 32 10.81 1.06 -15.00
N LYS A 33 12.03 1.64 -15.10
CA LYS A 33 12.89 1.42 -16.27
C LYS A 33 13.31 -0.03 -16.43
N MET A 34 13.66 -0.72 -15.34
CA MET A 34 14.14 -2.11 -15.41
C MET A 34 13.04 -3.14 -15.68
N THR A 35 11.76 -2.77 -15.51
CA THR A 35 10.64 -3.71 -15.62
C THR A 35 10.37 -4.12 -17.07
N LEU A 36 10.51 -5.41 -17.37
CA LEU A 36 10.05 -6.03 -18.61
C LEU A 36 8.74 -6.81 -18.39
N GLY A 37 8.02 -7.12 -19.49
CA GLY A 37 6.87 -8.03 -19.44
C GLY A 37 5.56 -7.43 -18.89
N ARG A 38 5.47 -6.10 -18.74
CA ARG A 38 4.32 -5.41 -18.13
C ARG A 38 2.95 -5.78 -18.74
N LYS A 39 2.90 -6.03 -20.06
CA LYS A 39 1.68 -6.32 -20.84
C LYS A 39 0.85 -7.49 -20.35
N LEU A 40 1.48 -8.51 -19.78
CA LEU A 40 0.80 -9.75 -19.43
C LEU A 40 -0.02 -9.64 -18.16
N TRP A 41 0.50 -8.95 -17.14
CA TRP A 41 -0.16 -8.82 -15.85
C TRP A 41 -0.27 -7.38 -15.35
N LEU A 42 0.84 -6.64 -15.26
CA LEU A 42 0.85 -5.28 -14.68
C LEU A 42 -0.11 -4.32 -15.40
N GLU A 43 -0.05 -4.25 -16.73
CA GLU A 43 -0.96 -3.40 -17.51
C GLU A 43 -2.43 -3.84 -17.34
N ARG A 44 -2.68 -5.14 -17.22
CA ARG A 44 -4.04 -5.66 -16.97
C ARG A 44 -4.54 -5.27 -15.59
N VAL A 45 -3.68 -5.34 -14.58
CA VAL A 45 -4.04 -4.95 -13.21
C VAL A 45 -4.30 -3.45 -13.14
N ARG A 46 -3.41 -2.66 -13.74
CA ARG A 46 -3.56 -1.21 -13.85
C ARG A 46 -4.87 -0.84 -14.54
N ASP A 47 -5.10 -1.33 -15.75
CA ASP A 47 -6.23 -0.87 -16.55
C ASP A 47 -7.56 -1.43 -16.03
N TYR A 48 -7.63 -2.73 -15.70
CA TYR A 48 -8.89 -3.33 -15.27
C TYR A 48 -9.22 -3.03 -13.82
N TYR A 49 -8.25 -3.15 -12.90
CA TYR A 49 -8.51 -2.95 -11.48
C TYR A 49 -8.30 -1.51 -11.05
N LEU A 50 -7.11 -0.93 -11.22
CA LEU A 50 -6.81 0.40 -10.66
C LEU A 50 -7.58 1.51 -11.38
N VAL A 51 -7.56 1.56 -12.70
CA VAL A 51 -8.24 2.64 -13.46
C VAL A 51 -9.77 2.47 -13.44
N ASN A 52 -10.27 1.24 -13.47
CA ASN A 52 -11.70 0.97 -13.64
C ASN A 52 -12.36 0.42 -12.37
N TYR A 53 -12.13 -0.85 -12.02
CA TYR A 53 -12.94 -1.53 -11.00
C TYR A 53 -12.85 -0.88 -9.61
N ILE A 54 -11.64 -0.67 -9.11
CA ILE A 54 -11.41 -0.13 -7.76
C ILE A 54 -11.73 1.36 -7.70
N ALA A 55 -11.34 2.15 -8.71
CA ALA A 55 -11.63 3.58 -8.78
C ALA A 55 -13.15 3.86 -8.74
N ASN A 56 -13.95 3.01 -9.37
CA ASN A 56 -15.40 3.11 -9.38
C ASN A 56 -16.08 2.48 -8.14
N GLY A 57 -15.32 2.22 -7.08
CA GLY A 57 -15.84 1.77 -5.79
C GLY A 57 -15.83 0.26 -5.59
N GLY A 58 -15.24 -0.53 -6.49
CA GLY A 58 -14.99 -1.94 -6.26
C GLY A 58 -13.96 -2.18 -5.15
N SER A 59 -13.91 -3.42 -4.68
CA SER A 59 -12.90 -3.90 -3.74
C SER A 59 -12.41 -5.27 -4.17
N LYS A 60 -11.12 -5.56 -3.99
CA LYS A 60 -10.56 -6.84 -4.42
C LYS A 60 -9.43 -7.30 -3.53
N VAL A 61 -9.36 -8.61 -3.34
CA VAL A 61 -8.17 -9.30 -2.82
C VAL A 61 -7.57 -10.13 -3.95
N LYS A 62 -6.25 -10.04 -4.16
CA LYS A 62 -5.50 -10.91 -5.07
C LYS A 62 -4.31 -11.52 -4.35
N VAL A 63 -3.96 -12.75 -4.71
CA VAL A 63 -2.85 -13.50 -4.13
C VAL A 63 -1.86 -13.88 -5.22
N LEU A 64 -0.62 -13.40 -5.14
CA LEU A 64 0.49 -13.77 -6.01
C LEU A 64 1.20 -14.97 -5.37
N VAL A 65 1.30 -16.07 -6.12
CA VAL A 65 1.85 -17.34 -5.63
C VAL A 65 2.85 -17.86 -6.63
N GLY A 66 4.01 -18.27 -6.15
CA GLY A 66 5.02 -18.92 -6.96
C GLY A 66 6.32 -19.10 -6.22
N ASN A 67 7.29 -19.72 -6.86
CA ASN A 67 8.57 -20.07 -6.23
C ASN A 67 9.37 -18.83 -5.82
N GLU A 68 10.38 -19.04 -4.96
CA GLU A 68 11.35 -18.00 -4.62
C GLU A 68 12.03 -17.46 -5.89
N GLY A 69 12.17 -16.13 -5.98
CA GLY A 69 12.77 -15.48 -7.15
C GLY A 69 11.87 -15.39 -8.39
N SER A 70 10.59 -15.75 -8.30
CA SER A 70 9.63 -15.60 -9.42
C SER A 70 9.17 -14.16 -9.70
N GLY A 71 9.70 -13.16 -8.97
CA GLY A 71 9.39 -11.74 -9.17
C GLY A 71 8.14 -11.21 -8.42
N LYS A 72 7.62 -11.93 -7.42
CA LYS A 72 6.45 -11.51 -6.62
C LYS A 72 6.58 -10.10 -6.04
N THR A 73 7.63 -9.85 -5.28
CA THR A 73 7.94 -8.54 -4.68
C THR A 73 8.05 -7.44 -5.73
N HIS A 74 8.70 -7.72 -6.86
CA HIS A 74 8.82 -6.79 -7.98
C HIS A 74 7.45 -6.39 -8.54
N LEU A 75 6.57 -7.37 -8.77
CA LEU A 75 5.20 -7.15 -9.25
C LEU A 75 4.34 -6.37 -8.25
N LEU A 76 4.47 -6.64 -6.95
CA LEU A 76 3.80 -5.88 -5.91
C LEU A 76 4.25 -4.41 -5.92
N ARG A 77 5.56 -4.14 -5.89
CA ARG A 77 6.10 -2.78 -5.91
C ARG A 77 5.70 -2.01 -7.18
N CYS A 78 5.75 -2.65 -8.35
CA CYS A 78 5.26 -2.04 -9.59
C CYS A 78 3.77 -1.68 -9.53
N THR A 79 2.94 -2.55 -8.92
CA THR A 79 1.50 -2.28 -8.80
C THR A 79 1.21 -1.14 -7.84
N LEU A 80 1.96 -1.04 -6.73
CA LEU A 80 1.86 0.10 -5.82
C LEU A 80 2.29 1.40 -6.51
N GLN A 81 3.40 1.39 -7.25
CA GLN A 81 3.83 2.56 -8.02
C GLN A 81 2.75 2.99 -9.04
N ASP A 82 2.17 2.05 -9.78
CA ASP A 82 1.05 2.36 -10.68
C ASP A 82 -0.15 2.95 -9.93
N ALA A 83 -0.46 2.43 -8.73
CA ALA A 83 -1.55 2.95 -7.90
C ALA A 83 -1.26 4.38 -7.38
N GLU A 84 -0.04 4.68 -6.93
CA GLU A 84 0.37 6.03 -6.53
C GLU A 84 0.19 7.05 -7.67
N THR A 85 0.62 6.70 -8.88
CA THR A 85 0.44 7.58 -10.05
C THR A 85 -1.03 7.82 -10.40
N LEU A 86 -1.91 6.91 -9.99
CA LEU A 86 -3.37 7.00 -10.15
C LEU A 86 -4.06 7.63 -8.93
N GLY A 87 -3.30 8.21 -7.99
CA GLY A 87 -3.83 8.96 -6.86
C GLY A 87 -4.32 8.12 -5.68
N TYR A 88 -4.02 6.81 -5.66
CA TYR A 88 -4.27 5.97 -4.49
C TYR A 88 -3.35 6.35 -3.33
N GLU A 89 -3.76 5.98 -2.13
CA GLU A 89 -2.85 5.78 -1.01
C GLU A 89 -2.32 4.35 -1.04
N THR A 90 -1.03 4.16 -0.82
CA THR A 90 -0.36 2.86 -0.96
C THR A 90 0.36 2.48 0.32
N VAL A 91 0.37 1.18 0.61
CA VAL A 91 1.05 0.62 1.79
C VAL A 91 1.73 -0.68 1.37
N TYR A 92 3.00 -0.84 1.74
CA TYR A 92 3.75 -2.08 1.55
C TYR A 92 4.15 -2.62 2.92
N LEU A 93 3.79 -3.88 3.21
CA LEU A 93 4.13 -4.55 4.45
C LEU A 93 4.78 -5.92 4.17
N SER A 94 5.82 -6.29 4.92
CA SER A 94 6.34 -7.67 4.91
C SER A 94 5.78 -8.44 6.09
N ALA A 95 5.16 -9.60 5.84
CA ALA A 95 4.67 -10.46 6.91
C ALA A 95 5.78 -10.96 7.86
N ARG A 96 7.06 -10.80 7.48
CA ARG A 96 8.23 -11.10 8.32
C ARG A 96 8.47 -10.08 9.42
N ASP A 97 7.93 -8.87 9.32
CA ASP A 97 8.02 -7.80 10.33
C ASP A 97 7.10 -8.09 11.54
N CYS A 98 7.10 -9.34 11.99
CA CYS A 98 6.10 -9.91 12.87
C CYS A 98 6.14 -9.39 14.33
N ASP A 99 7.21 -8.67 14.67
CA ASP A 99 7.36 -7.95 15.93
C ASP A 99 6.47 -6.69 15.95
N ASP A 100 6.29 -6.04 14.80
CA ASP A 100 5.47 -4.84 14.66
C ASP A 100 3.98 -5.18 14.53
N TYR A 101 3.64 -6.19 13.72
CA TYR A 101 2.26 -6.64 13.56
C TYR A 101 2.16 -8.12 13.20
N ARG A 102 1.02 -8.75 13.51
CA ARG A 102 0.72 -10.11 13.03
C ARG A 102 -0.55 -10.11 12.19
N LEU A 103 -0.54 -10.90 11.13
CA LEU A 103 -1.64 -10.98 10.15
C LEU A 103 -2.97 -11.38 10.79
N ASN A 104 -2.92 -12.20 11.85
CA ASN A 104 -4.11 -12.64 12.59
C ASN A 104 -4.70 -11.59 13.55
N ASN A 105 -4.18 -10.37 13.56
CA ASN A 105 -4.58 -9.31 14.47
C ASN A 105 -4.91 -8.02 13.71
N LEU A 106 -6.17 -7.92 13.25
CA LEU A 106 -6.63 -6.77 12.46
C LEU A 106 -6.35 -5.40 13.10
N PRO A 107 -6.53 -5.18 14.42
CA PRO A 107 -6.09 -3.94 15.07
C PRO A 107 -4.61 -3.60 14.82
N ARG A 108 -3.70 -4.57 14.93
CA ARG A 108 -2.27 -4.31 14.67
C ARG A 108 -2.00 -4.07 13.20
N LEU A 109 -2.63 -4.84 12.31
CA LEU A 109 -2.53 -4.62 10.87
C LEU A 109 -3.04 -3.22 10.47
N TYR A 110 -4.14 -2.77 11.07
CA TYR A 110 -4.65 -1.41 10.87
C TYR A 110 -3.61 -0.36 11.32
N ARG A 111 -2.97 -0.54 12.49
CA ARG A 111 -1.91 0.39 12.94
C ARG A 111 -0.75 0.44 11.94
N ALA A 112 -0.29 -0.72 11.47
CA ALA A 112 0.78 -0.81 10.46
C ALA A 112 0.39 -0.07 9.17
N ILE A 113 -0.85 -0.25 8.68
CA ILE A 113 -1.40 0.50 7.53
C ILE A 113 -1.37 2.01 7.81
N THR A 114 -1.97 2.48 8.91
CA THR A 114 -2.02 3.92 9.23
C THR A 114 -0.66 4.54 9.55
N GLY A 115 0.34 3.72 9.88
CA GLY A 115 1.72 4.14 10.10
C GLY A 115 2.40 4.62 8.82
N GLN A 116 1.99 4.10 7.65
CA GLN A 116 2.56 4.46 6.35
C GLN A 116 1.73 5.47 5.56
N ILE A 117 0.53 5.81 6.01
CA ILE A 117 -0.34 6.79 5.33
C ILE A 117 0.20 8.21 5.47
N ASP A 118 0.16 8.99 4.39
CA ASP A 118 0.41 10.42 4.41
C ASP A 118 -0.74 11.18 5.10
N LYS A 119 -0.55 11.37 6.41
CA LYS A 119 -1.50 12.07 7.29
C LYS A 119 -1.69 13.53 6.92
N GLU A 120 -0.67 14.20 6.40
CA GLU A 120 -0.80 15.61 6.00
C GLU A 120 -1.59 15.72 4.71
N ARG A 121 -1.37 14.83 3.73
CA ARG A 121 -2.21 14.73 2.53
C ARG A 121 -3.66 14.46 2.88
N LEU A 122 -3.93 13.60 3.86
CA LEU A 122 -5.28 13.37 4.38
C LEU A 122 -5.90 14.66 4.95
N VAL A 123 -5.19 15.37 5.83
CA VAL A 123 -5.68 16.62 6.46
C VAL A 123 -5.95 17.69 5.41
N ARG A 124 -4.99 17.95 4.52
CA ARG A 124 -5.13 18.92 3.42
C ARG A 124 -6.32 18.58 2.54
N GLY A 125 -6.45 17.31 2.14
CA GLY A 125 -7.53 16.83 1.30
C GLY A 125 -8.91 17.06 1.91
N LEU A 126 -9.09 16.75 3.21
CA LEU A 126 -10.33 17.00 3.93
C LEU A 126 -10.68 18.50 3.94
N CYS A 127 -9.69 19.36 4.19
CA CYS A 127 -9.89 20.81 4.23
C CYS A 127 -10.22 21.38 2.83
N CYS A 128 -9.49 20.96 1.80
CA CYS A 128 -9.77 21.29 0.40
C CYS A 128 -11.17 20.86 -0.03
N CYS A 129 -11.64 19.68 0.41
CA CYS A 129 -12.98 19.20 0.12
C CYS A 129 -14.06 20.14 0.71
N VAL A 130 -13.87 20.62 1.94
CA VAL A 130 -14.76 21.60 2.56
C VAL A 130 -14.67 22.99 1.89
N ALA A 131 -13.46 23.45 1.57
CA ALA A 131 -13.27 24.73 0.88
C ALA A 131 -13.92 24.74 -0.51
N ARG A 132 -13.85 23.61 -1.24
CA ARG A 132 -14.55 23.43 -2.53
C ARG A 132 -16.06 23.57 -2.41
N GLN A 133 -16.65 23.11 -1.31
CA GLN A 133 -18.07 23.28 -1.03
C GLN A 133 -18.48 24.75 -0.81
N LEU A 134 -17.50 25.63 -0.53
CA LEU A 134 -17.64 27.09 -0.44
C LEU A 134 -17.21 27.81 -1.74
N GLY A 135 -16.86 27.08 -2.80
CA GLY A 135 -16.48 27.66 -4.10
C GLY A 135 -14.98 27.91 -4.29
N TYR A 136 -14.13 27.38 -3.41
CA TYR A 136 -12.67 27.56 -3.51
C TYR A 136 -12.02 26.42 -4.28
N THR A 137 -11.03 26.81 -5.09
CA THR A 137 -10.15 25.91 -5.82
C THR A 137 -8.79 25.80 -5.12
N VAL A 138 -7.99 24.81 -5.50
CA VAL A 138 -6.72 24.48 -4.82
C VAL A 138 -5.68 25.60 -4.95
N ASP A 139 -5.75 26.39 -6.03
CA ASP A 139 -4.91 27.58 -6.24
C ASP A 139 -5.19 28.70 -5.23
N LYS A 140 -6.40 28.77 -4.68
CA LYS A 140 -6.76 29.72 -3.62
C LYS A 140 -6.54 29.17 -2.22
N TYR A 141 -6.76 27.88 -2.03
CA TYR A 141 -6.55 27.20 -0.76
C TYR A 141 -6.22 25.73 -0.97
N ASP A 142 -5.02 25.34 -0.57
CA ASP A 142 -4.47 24.00 -0.78
C ASP A 142 -4.48 23.12 0.49
N GLY A 143 -5.13 23.61 1.56
CA GLY A 143 -5.32 22.87 2.80
C GLY A 143 -4.19 22.96 3.82
N THR A 144 -3.07 23.64 3.52
CA THR A 144 -1.92 23.69 4.46
C THR A 144 -2.19 24.60 5.65
N ASP A 145 -2.80 25.75 5.41
CA ASP A 145 -2.90 26.82 6.41
C ASP A 145 -4.33 27.07 6.89
N PHE A 146 -4.48 28.12 7.70
CA PHE A 146 -5.76 28.63 8.14
C PHE A 146 -6.58 29.13 6.94
N PHE A 147 -7.78 28.61 6.79
CA PHE A 147 -8.71 29.07 5.76
C PHE A 147 -9.49 30.32 6.17
N LEU A 148 -9.83 30.46 7.45
CA LEU A 148 -10.74 31.49 7.94
C LEU A 148 -10.33 32.93 7.55
N PRO A 149 -9.06 33.36 7.68
CA PRO A 149 -8.66 34.72 7.28
C PRO A 149 -8.90 34.97 5.79
N VAL A 150 -8.54 34.01 4.94
CA VAL A 150 -8.74 34.06 3.49
C VAL A 150 -10.24 34.17 3.16
N TYR A 151 -11.07 33.37 3.83
CA TYR A 151 -12.52 33.38 3.60
C TYR A 151 -13.19 34.69 4.06
N ILE A 152 -12.73 35.30 5.15
CA ILE A 152 -13.24 36.60 5.63
C ILE A 152 -12.96 37.71 4.61
N GLU A 153 -11.73 37.75 4.08
CA GLU A 153 -11.30 38.74 3.11
C GLU A 153 -12.05 38.61 1.79
N ASP A 154 -12.10 37.41 1.22
CA ASP A 154 -12.76 37.14 -0.07
C ASP A 154 -14.28 37.30 -0.02
N ALA A 155 -14.93 36.90 1.08
CA ALA A 155 -16.39 36.92 1.20
C ALA A 155 -16.94 38.21 1.85
N GLU A 156 -16.06 39.08 2.34
CA GLU A 156 -16.40 40.32 3.07
C GLU A 156 -17.36 40.07 4.26
N LEU A 157 -17.19 38.95 4.97
CA LEU A 157 -18.07 38.53 6.06
C LEU A 157 -17.48 38.80 7.45
N PRO A 158 -18.32 39.15 8.46
CA PRO A 158 -17.89 39.12 9.84
C PRO A 158 -17.38 37.74 10.28
N ARG A 159 -16.39 37.70 11.17
CA ARG A 159 -15.72 36.47 11.62
C ARG A 159 -16.68 35.36 12.06
N ASP A 160 -17.70 35.67 12.85
CA ASP A 160 -18.62 34.65 13.36
C ASP A 160 -19.53 34.08 12.27
N GLU A 161 -19.86 34.88 11.26
CA GLU A 161 -20.63 34.43 10.10
C GLU A 161 -19.79 33.52 9.20
N ALA A 162 -18.54 33.92 8.95
CA ALA A 162 -17.56 33.10 8.23
C ALA A 162 -17.37 31.72 8.88
N ILE A 163 -17.22 31.68 10.22
CA ILE A 163 -17.11 30.42 10.99
C ILE A 163 -18.37 29.55 10.82
N ARG A 164 -19.57 30.16 10.86
CA ARG A 164 -20.83 29.42 10.69
C ARG A 164 -20.93 28.80 9.30
N GLU A 165 -20.57 29.54 8.24
CA GLU A 165 -20.62 29.02 6.88
C GLU A 165 -19.57 27.90 6.65
N ILE A 166 -18.35 28.02 7.19
CA ILE A 166 -17.35 26.93 7.12
C ILE A 166 -17.88 25.66 7.81
N LYS A 167 -18.44 25.78 9.02
CA LYS A 167 -19.01 24.62 9.74
C LYS A 167 -20.21 24.01 9.01
N LYS A 168 -21.04 24.83 8.39
CA LYS A 168 -22.17 24.40 7.58
C LYS A 168 -21.71 23.69 6.31
N ALA A 169 -20.64 24.15 5.65
CA ALA A 169 -20.02 23.46 4.52
C ALA A 169 -19.45 22.10 4.94
N ALA A 170 -18.69 22.04 6.03
CA ALA A 170 -18.23 20.77 6.61
C ALA A 170 -19.41 19.83 6.91
N GLY A 171 -20.51 20.38 7.43
CA GLY A 171 -21.73 19.62 7.68
C GLY A 171 -22.53 19.19 6.46
N LYS A 172 -22.30 19.79 5.29
CA LYS A 172 -22.83 19.27 4.02
C LYS A 172 -21.94 18.14 3.50
N VAL A 173 -20.62 18.33 3.52
CA VAL A 173 -19.62 17.35 3.07
C VAL A 173 -19.78 16.04 3.84
N PHE A 174 -19.79 16.09 5.18
CA PHE A 174 -19.77 14.88 6.00
C PHE A 174 -21.15 14.24 6.25
N ARG A 175 -22.26 14.84 5.79
CA ARG A 175 -23.62 14.39 6.12
C ARG A 175 -23.91 12.98 5.62
N HIS A 176 -23.58 12.70 4.38
CA HIS A 176 -23.97 11.49 3.67
C HIS A 176 -22.95 10.36 3.80
N ILE A 177 -21.80 10.62 4.42
CA ILE A 177 -20.86 9.56 4.71
C ILE A 177 -21.34 8.80 5.94
N ASP A 178 -21.39 7.49 5.78
CA ASP A 178 -21.67 6.53 6.83
C ASP A 178 -20.46 6.45 7.79
N PHE A 179 -20.33 7.47 8.63
CA PHE A 179 -19.43 7.48 9.76
C PHE A 179 -20.24 7.30 11.05
N GLY A 180 -19.77 6.40 11.89
CA GLY A 180 -20.08 6.38 13.30
C GLY A 180 -19.57 7.64 14.02
N PRO A 181 -19.99 7.85 15.28
CA PRO A 181 -19.83 9.13 15.97
C PRO A 181 -18.38 9.63 16.07
N SER A 182 -17.43 8.74 16.37
CA SER A 182 -16.02 9.12 16.56
C SER A 182 -15.33 9.53 15.27
N PHE A 183 -15.57 8.83 14.16
CA PHE A 183 -15.00 9.20 12.84
C PHE A 183 -15.62 10.50 12.31
N ARG A 184 -16.91 10.72 12.58
CA ARG A 184 -17.56 12.00 12.30
C ARG A 184 -16.92 13.12 13.13
N ALA A 185 -16.75 12.91 14.44
CA ALA A 185 -16.07 13.86 15.33
C ALA A 185 -14.64 14.16 14.85
N PHE A 186 -13.87 13.14 14.46
CA PHE A 186 -12.54 13.28 13.88
C PHE A 186 -12.56 14.20 12.64
N ALA A 187 -13.42 13.92 11.65
CA ALA A 187 -13.47 14.71 10.42
C ALA A 187 -13.81 16.19 10.68
N TYR A 188 -14.81 16.46 11.54
CA TYR A 188 -15.12 17.83 11.96
C TYR A 188 -14.00 18.47 12.75
N ARG A 189 -13.27 17.69 13.58
CA ARG A 189 -12.19 18.22 14.40
C ARG A 189 -11.02 18.67 13.54
N ILE A 190 -10.59 17.84 12.59
CA ILE A 190 -9.54 18.18 11.63
C ILE A 190 -9.89 19.49 10.91
N VAL A 191 -11.10 19.58 10.34
CA VAL A 191 -11.54 20.79 9.62
C VAL A 191 -11.62 22.01 10.53
N ASN A 192 -12.23 21.89 11.71
CA ASN A 192 -12.36 23.02 12.63
C ASN A 192 -11.00 23.49 13.13
N ASP A 193 -10.08 22.58 13.41
CA ASP A 193 -8.79 22.96 13.96
C ASP A 193 -7.85 23.45 12.88
N ARG A 194 -7.81 22.89 11.67
CA ARG A 194 -6.96 23.40 10.58
C ARG A 194 -7.53 24.67 9.95
N MET A 195 -8.82 24.68 9.61
CA MET A 195 -9.42 25.78 8.84
C MET A 195 -9.80 27.00 9.70
N ILE A 196 -10.11 26.82 11.00
CA ILE A 196 -10.70 27.89 11.84
C ILE A 196 -9.80 28.30 13.00
N ARG A 197 -9.17 27.35 13.71
CA ARG A 197 -8.42 27.62 14.96
C ARG A 197 -6.90 27.57 14.81
N GLY A 198 -6.39 26.91 13.78
CA GLY A 198 -5.01 26.41 13.63
C GLY A 198 -4.44 25.78 14.88
N ASN A 199 -5.21 24.87 15.50
CA ASN A 199 -4.74 24.14 16.66
C ASN A 199 -4.04 22.85 16.24
N GLU A 200 -2.76 22.96 15.84
CA GLU A 200 -1.96 21.82 15.40
C GLU A 200 -1.79 20.73 16.48
N LYS A 201 -1.86 21.08 17.76
CA LYS A 201 -1.79 20.10 18.85
C LYS A 201 -2.98 19.13 18.80
N ASP A 202 -4.19 19.65 18.59
CA ASP A 202 -5.39 18.83 18.57
C ASP A 202 -5.50 18.01 17.28
N ILE A 203 -5.00 18.55 16.16
CA ILE A 203 -4.83 17.80 14.90
C ILE A 203 -3.91 16.60 15.13
N LYS A 204 -2.75 16.82 15.76
CA LYS A 204 -1.82 15.74 16.09
C LYS A 204 -2.47 14.65 16.94
N LEU A 205 -3.16 15.02 18.02
CA LEU A 205 -3.87 14.06 18.89
C LEU A 205 -4.98 13.31 18.14
N ALA A 206 -5.71 13.99 17.25
CA ALA A 206 -6.72 13.35 16.42
C ALA A 206 -6.08 12.32 15.46
N LEU A 207 -4.92 12.63 14.89
CA LEU A 207 -4.17 11.72 14.01
C LEU A 207 -3.56 10.53 14.78
N GLU A 208 -3.13 10.73 16.03
CA GLU A 208 -2.73 9.62 16.93
C GLU A 208 -3.92 8.68 17.17
N TRP A 209 -5.11 9.22 17.47
CA TRP A 209 -6.32 8.43 17.59
C TRP A 209 -6.66 7.67 16.29
N LEU A 210 -6.58 8.34 15.13
CA LEU A 210 -6.79 7.69 13.83
C LEU A 210 -5.80 6.54 13.61
N SER A 211 -4.57 6.67 14.13
CA SER A 211 -3.53 5.63 14.07
C SER A 211 -3.77 4.49 15.08
N GLY A 212 -4.88 4.51 15.83
CA GLY A 212 -5.25 3.48 16.79
C GLY A 212 -4.55 3.60 18.14
N GLU A 213 -3.95 4.76 18.43
CA GLU A 213 -3.33 5.07 19.73
C GLU A 213 -4.37 5.39 20.81
N LYS A 214 -4.01 5.09 22.05
CA LYS A 214 -4.89 5.33 23.19
C LYS A 214 -4.69 6.75 23.73
N LEU A 215 -5.66 7.61 23.46
CA LEU A 215 -5.70 8.95 24.06
C LEU A 215 -5.98 8.91 25.57
N ALA A 216 -5.45 9.90 26.29
CA ALA A 216 -5.77 10.11 27.69
C ALA A 216 -7.25 10.49 27.86
N ARG A 217 -7.82 10.23 29.05
CA ARG A 217 -9.25 10.48 29.30
C ARG A 217 -9.67 11.92 29.00
N ARG A 218 -8.81 12.89 29.34
CA ARG A 218 -9.04 14.32 29.11
C ARG A 218 -9.07 14.65 27.61
N GLU A 219 -8.03 14.28 26.87
CA GLU A 219 -7.91 14.49 25.42
C GLU A 219 -9.10 13.89 24.67
N ARG A 220 -9.47 12.67 25.03
CA ARG A 220 -10.62 11.97 24.47
C ARG A 220 -11.94 12.73 24.65
N ASN A 221 -12.15 13.30 25.83
CA ASN A 221 -13.34 14.09 26.12
C ASN A 221 -13.32 15.42 25.36
N ASP A 222 -12.16 16.08 25.29
CA ASP A 222 -11.97 17.38 24.64
C ASP A 222 -12.13 17.30 23.11
N LEU A 223 -11.76 16.16 22.52
CA LEU A 223 -11.86 15.88 21.08
C LEU A 223 -13.11 15.08 20.68
N LEU A 224 -13.87 14.57 21.66
CA LEU A 224 -15.03 13.67 21.46
C LEU A 224 -14.69 12.34 20.74
N LEU A 225 -13.45 11.86 20.86
CA LEU A 225 -12.93 10.67 20.19
C LEU A 225 -13.03 9.42 21.08
N PHE A 226 -14.25 9.11 21.54
CA PHE A 226 -14.47 8.17 22.65
C PHE A 226 -14.09 6.70 22.38
N GLU A 227 -14.13 6.30 21.12
CA GLU A 227 -13.89 4.94 20.66
C GLU A 227 -12.41 4.58 20.69
N GLN A 228 -12.10 3.30 20.93
CA GLN A 228 -10.74 2.76 20.87
C GLN A 228 -10.70 1.61 19.89
N LEU A 229 -9.59 1.47 19.16
CA LEU A 229 -9.39 0.39 18.21
C LEU A 229 -9.29 -0.96 18.94
N GLN A 230 -10.20 -1.86 18.60
CA GLN A 230 -10.36 -3.20 19.18
C GLN A 230 -10.66 -4.22 18.06
N LYS A 231 -10.53 -5.52 18.36
CA LYS A 231 -10.82 -6.58 17.38
C LYS A 231 -12.25 -6.51 16.82
N THR A 232 -13.20 -6.07 17.63
CA THR A 232 -14.63 -6.01 17.28
C THR A 232 -14.98 -4.87 16.32
N ASN A 233 -14.23 -3.76 16.33
CA ASN A 233 -14.50 -2.60 15.49
C ASN A 233 -13.42 -2.33 14.42
N ALA A 234 -12.30 -3.07 14.41
CA ALA A 234 -11.21 -2.83 13.47
C ALA A 234 -11.62 -2.90 11.99
N ARG A 235 -12.60 -3.74 11.62
CA ARG A 235 -13.18 -3.76 10.27
C ARG A 235 -13.88 -2.44 9.92
N TYR A 236 -14.69 -1.93 10.85
CA TYR A 236 -15.37 -0.64 10.71
C TYR A 236 -14.36 0.52 10.67
N TRP A 237 -13.27 0.44 11.42
CA TRP A 237 -12.17 1.42 11.36
C TRP A 237 -11.47 1.43 10.01
N LEU A 238 -11.13 0.26 9.45
CA LEU A 238 -10.54 0.15 8.12
C LEU A 238 -11.47 0.74 7.05
N ASN A 239 -12.77 0.41 7.09
CA ASN A 239 -13.75 0.98 6.18
C ASN A 239 -13.84 2.52 6.32
N SER A 240 -13.89 3.02 7.56
CA SER A 240 -13.96 4.47 7.82
C SER A 240 -12.70 5.20 7.36
N LEU A 241 -11.53 4.58 7.49
CA LEU A 241 -10.27 5.10 6.95
C LEU A 241 -10.34 5.21 5.41
N ILE A 242 -10.75 4.15 4.71
CA ILE A 242 -10.89 4.19 3.24
C ILE A 242 -11.85 5.31 2.81
N ARG A 243 -12.98 5.46 3.51
CA ARG A 243 -13.94 6.55 3.27
C ARG A 243 -13.31 7.93 3.49
N LEU A 244 -12.52 8.11 4.55
CA LEU A 244 -11.78 9.35 4.81
C LEU A 244 -10.80 9.68 3.67
N LEU A 245 -9.99 8.71 3.23
CA LEU A 245 -9.05 8.87 2.12
C LEU A 245 -9.77 9.34 0.84
N LYS A 246 -10.93 8.73 0.53
CA LYS A 246 -11.74 9.10 -0.63
C LYS A 246 -12.31 10.51 -0.55
N ILE A 247 -12.82 10.92 0.62
CA ILE A 247 -13.32 12.30 0.82
C ILE A 247 -12.18 13.31 0.73
N ALA A 248 -10.99 12.94 1.17
CA ALA A 248 -9.78 13.74 1.04
C ALA A 248 -9.27 13.85 -0.42
N GLY A 249 -9.93 13.18 -1.38
CA GLY A 249 -9.62 13.28 -2.80
C GLY A 249 -8.63 12.21 -3.30
N MET A 250 -8.31 11.21 -2.49
CA MET A 250 -7.55 10.04 -2.95
C MET A 250 -8.49 9.04 -3.65
N THR A 251 -7.96 8.27 -4.59
CA THR A 251 -8.78 7.32 -5.36
C THR A 251 -9.25 6.13 -4.50
N GLY A 252 -8.45 5.73 -3.52
CA GLY A 252 -8.70 4.61 -2.64
C GLY A 252 -7.45 4.20 -1.87
N LEU A 253 -7.42 2.97 -1.36
CA LEU A 253 -6.30 2.38 -0.64
C LEU A 253 -5.84 1.09 -1.31
N VAL A 254 -4.55 0.97 -1.61
CA VAL A 254 -3.92 -0.28 -2.07
C VAL A 254 -2.90 -0.74 -1.05
N VAL A 255 -3.09 -1.95 -0.52
CA VAL A 255 -2.18 -2.56 0.46
C VAL A 255 -1.55 -3.79 -0.17
N ALA A 256 -0.22 -3.89 -0.15
CA ALA A 256 0.50 -5.10 -0.47
C ALA A 256 1.10 -5.72 0.80
N ILE A 257 0.88 -7.02 1.00
CA ILE A 257 1.49 -7.81 2.06
C ILE A 257 2.32 -8.92 1.41
N ASP A 258 3.64 -8.83 1.53
CA ASP A 258 4.58 -9.81 0.99
C ASP A 258 5.00 -10.86 2.06
N ASP A 259 5.81 -11.82 1.64
CA ASP A 259 6.46 -12.83 2.49
C ASP A 259 5.50 -13.74 3.28
N LEU A 260 4.33 -14.07 2.73
CA LEU A 260 3.34 -14.88 3.43
C LEU A 260 3.79 -16.32 3.73
N GLU A 261 4.88 -16.82 3.15
CA GLU A 261 5.47 -18.12 3.52
C GLU A 261 5.84 -18.19 5.01
N VAL A 262 6.03 -17.04 5.69
CA VAL A 262 6.27 -16.96 7.13
C VAL A 262 5.23 -17.70 7.97
N ILE A 263 3.99 -17.87 7.49
CA ILE A 263 2.93 -18.60 8.20
C ILE A 263 3.22 -20.11 8.28
N THR A 264 4.01 -20.63 7.34
CA THR A 264 4.44 -22.04 7.26
C THR A 264 5.86 -22.26 7.79
N GLU A 265 6.65 -21.21 7.97
CA GLU A 265 8.05 -21.29 8.38
C GLU A 265 8.27 -21.50 9.88
N ARG A 266 9.49 -21.93 10.20
CA ARG A 266 10.01 -22.04 11.57
C ARG A 266 11.00 -20.92 11.84
N SER A 267 10.98 -20.40 13.06
CA SER A 267 11.98 -19.48 13.56
C SER A 267 13.33 -20.19 13.66
N ASN A 268 14.37 -19.60 13.07
CA ASN A 268 15.73 -20.12 13.14
C ASN A 268 16.28 -20.16 14.58
N GLU A 269 15.82 -19.24 15.44
CA GLU A 269 16.27 -19.16 16.84
C GLU A 269 15.64 -20.22 17.73
N THR A 270 14.34 -20.48 17.56
CA THR A 270 13.58 -21.35 18.48
C THR A 270 13.26 -22.73 17.90
N GLY A 271 13.41 -22.92 16.59
CA GLY A 271 12.98 -24.12 15.85
C GLY A 271 11.45 -24.32 15.81
N ARG A 272 10.67 -23.43 16.43
CA ARG A 272 9.21 -23.47 16.47
C ARG A 272 8.63 -22.76 15.27
N PHE A 273 7.42 -23.17 14.86
CA PHE A 273 6.68 -22.44 13.83
C PHE A 273 6.40 -21.01 14.28
N ILE A 274 6.59 -20.05 13.37
CA ILE A 274 6.39 -18.61 13.65
C ILE A 274 4.89 -18.36 13.92
N TYR A 275 4.02 -19.02 13.17
CA TYR A 275 2.58 -19.01 13.37
C TYR A 275 2.08 -20.35 13.96
N THR A 276 1.23 -20.25 14.98
CA THR A 276 0.47 -21.39 15.49
C THR A 276 -0.66 -21.74 14.51
N ILE A 277 -1.18 -22.96 14.57
CA ILE A 277 -2.32 -23.38 13.73
C ILE A 277 -3.53 -22.46 13.94
N ASN A 278 -3.79 -22.01 15.17
CA ASN A 278 -4.88 -21.08 15.44
C ASN A 278 -4.63 -19.71 14.83
N ALA A 279 -3.38 -19.21 14.88
CA ALA A 279 -3.04 -17.94 14.23
C ALA A 279 -3.19 -18.01 12.70
N ILE A 280 -2.90 -19.17 12.09
CA ILE A 280 -3.15 -19.40 10.66
C ILE A 280 -4.64 -19.36 10.37
N LYS A 281 -5.46 -20.08 11.14
CA LYS A 281 -6.93 -20.06 10.99
C LYS A 281 -7.51 -18.65 11.12
N ASP A 282 -7.05 -17.89 12.11
CA ASP A 282 -7.44 -16.49 12.31
C ASP A 282 -7.00 -15.60 11.13
N THR A 283 -5.83 -15.85 10.55
CA THR A 283 -5.34 -15.14 9.36
C THR A 283 -6.19 -15.46 8.13
N CYS A 284 -6.49 -16.74 7.89
CA CYS A 284 -7.34 -17.16 6.80
C CYS A 284 -8.77 -16.62 6.94
N GLU A 285 -9.31 -16.62 8.16
CA GLU A 285 -10.61 -16.03 8.46
C GLU A 285 -10.63 -14.52 8.19
N LEU A 286 -9.56 -13.80 8.54
CA LEU A 286 -9.42 -12.39 8.23
C LEU A 286 -9.42 -12.14 6.71
N PHE A 287 -8.62 -12.87 5.94
CA PHE A 287 -8.61 -12.72 4.48
C PHE A 287 -9.96 -13.08 3.87
N ARG A 288 -10.62 -14.13 4.37
CA ARG A 288 -11.97 -14.53 3.93
C ARG A 288 -12.99 -13.42 4.17
N GLN A 289 -12.95 -12.79 5.36
CA GLN A 289 -13.82 -11.66 5.70
C GLN A 289 -13.55 -10.46 4.79
N LEU A 290 -12.29 -10.13 4.50
CA LEU A 290 -11.96 -9.03 3.58
C LEU A 290 -12.45 -9.27 2.15
N ILE A 291 -12.47 -10.53 1.69
CA ILE A 291 -13.07 -10.90 0.40
C ILE A 291 -14.60 -10.71 0.44
N ASP A 292 -15.26 -11.11 1.52
CA ASP A 292 -16.72 -10.97 1.66
C ASP A 292 -17.17 -9.51 1.82
N ASP A 293 -16.36 -8.68 2.47
CA ASP A 293 -16.63 -7.26 2.71
C ASP A 293 -16.36 -6.38 1.47
N ALA A 294 -16.27 -6.97 0.27
CA ALA A 294 -15.94 -6.23 -0.96
C ALA A 294 -16.93 -5.09 -1.26
N GLU A 295 -18.21 -5.23 -0.88
CA GLU A 295 -19.23 -4.19 -1.02
C GLU A 295 -19.13 -3.07 0.02
N LEU A 296 -18.42 -3.32 1.13
CA LEU A 296 -18.23 -2.37 2.22
C LEU A 296 -16.93 -1.57 2.05
N LEU A 297 -15.88 -2.22 1.53
CA LEU A 297 -14.53 -1.67 1.39
C LEU A 297 -14.34 -0.94 0.05
N ASN A 298 -15.24 -0.01 -0.28
CA ASN A 298 -15.27 0.64 -1.59
C ASN A 298 -13.98 1.41 -1.90
N GLY A 299 -13.25 0.99 -2.95
CA GLY A 299 -11.97 1.59 -3.33
C GLY A 299 -10.77 0.95 -2.62
N PHE A 300 -10.83 -0.35 -2.31
CA PHE A 300 -9.76 -1.08 -1.63
C PHE A 300 -9.19 -2.21 -2.47
N LEU A 301 -7.88 -2.29 -2.59
CA LEU A 301 -7.19 -3.43 -3.19
C LEU A 301 -6.18 -3.99 -2.20
N LEU A 302 -6.33 -5.27 -1.86
CA LEU A 302 -5.35 -6.02 -1.09
C LEU A 302 -4.60 -6.99 -2.01
N LEU A 303 -3.29 -6.85 -2.07
CA LEU A 303 -2.39 -7.77 -2.73
C LEU A 303 -1.64 -8.57 -1.66
N LEU A 304 -1.66 -9.88 -1.80
CA LEU A 304 -0.99 -10.83 -0.93
C LEU A 304 0.07 -11.57 -1.75
N ALA A 305 1.27 -11.80 -1.23
CA ALA A 305 2.27 -12.60 -1.93
C ALA A 305 2.91 -13.64 -1.01
N GLY A 306 3.07 -14.86 -1.52
CA GLY A 306 3.67 -15.96 -0.79
C GLY A 306 4.20 -17.05 -1.71
N ARG A 307 4.88 -18.03 -1.12
CA ARG A 307 5.32 -19.24 -1.84
C ARG A 307 4.17 -20.24 -2.00
N ARG A 308 4.41 -21.30 -2.78
CA ARG A 308 3.39 -22.33 -3.05
C ARG A 308 2.91 -23.01 -1.77
N GLU A 309 3.80 -23.19 -0.80
CA GLU A 309 3.52 -23.79 0.50
C GLU A 309 2.48 -22.99 1.31
N THR A 310 2.45 -21.65 1.14
CA THR A 310 1.42 -20.78 1.74
C THR A 310 0.00 -21.19 1.33
N ILE A 311 -0.15 -21.80 0.15
CA ILE A 311 -1.43 -22.30 -0.35
C ILE A 311 -1.55 -23.79 -0.10
N GLU A 312 -0.59 -24.56 -0.59
CA GLU A 312 -0.66 -26.01 -0.81
C GLU A 312 -0.51 -26.85 0.46
N ASP A 313 0.07 -26.29 1.54
CA ASP A 313 0.22 -27.04 2.79
C ASP A 313 -1.16 -27.38 3.39
N GLU A 314 -1.51 -28.67 3.42
CA GLU A 314 -2.81 -29.18 3.88
C GLU A 314 -3.10 -28.90 5.37
N LYS A 315 -2.08 -28.55 6.15
CA LYS A 315 -2.20 -28.30 7.61
C LYS A 315 -2.03 -26.83 7.96
N ARG A 316 -1.26 -26.07 7.18
CA ARG A 316 -0.79 -24.71 7.51
C ARG A 316 -0.95 -23.70 6.38
N GLY A 317 -1.26 -24.14 5.18
CA GLY A 317 -1.55 -23.28 4.04
C GLY A 317 -3.03 -22.91 3.95
N PHE A 318 -3.40 -22.14 2.94
CA PHE A 318 -4.78 -21.68 2.75
C PHE A 318 -5.75 -22.82 2.44
N ILE A 319 -5.29 -23.92 1.82
CA ILE A 319 -6.11 -25.12 1.58
C ILE A 319 -6.61 -25.73 2.91
N SER A 320 -5.88 -25.56 4.01
CA SER A 320 -6.32 -26.05 5.33
C SER A 320 -7.55 -25.32 5.89
N TYR A 321 -8.00 -24.24 5.24
CA TYR A 321 -9.15 -23.43 5.64
C TYR A 321 -10.17 -23.29 4.50
N ASP A 322 -11.09 -24.27 4.42
CA ASP A 322 -12.07 -24.43 3.33
C ASP A 322 -12.79 -23.14 2.94
N ALA A 323 -13.21 -22.33 3.93
CA ALA A 323 -14.01 -21.15 3.66
C ALA A 323 -13.25 -20.06 2.88
N LEU A 324 -11.93 -19.91 3.11
CA LEU A 324 -11.07 -19.05 2.29
C LEU A 324 -10.78 -19.72 0.96
N TRP A 325 -10.41 -21.01 0.99
CA TRP A 325 -10.05 -21.76 -0.21
C TRP A 325 -11.13 -21.75 -1.27
N MET A 326 -12.41 -21.95 -0.89
CA MET A 326 -13.55 -21.93 -1.81
C MET A 326 -13.70 -20.62 -2.59
N ARG A 327 -13.20 -19.50 -2.04
CA ARG A 327 -13.23 -18.19 -2.69
C ARG A 327 -12.04 -17.97 -3.64
N LEU A 328 -10.88 -18.55 -3.33
CA LEU A 328 -9.64 -18.35 -4.10
C LEU A 328 -9.38 -19.41 -5.19
N GLN A 329 -9.89 -20.63 -5.00
CA GLN A 329 -9.52 -21.80 -5.83
C GLN A 329 -9.82 -21.66 -7.32
N THR A 330 -10.75 -20.77 -7.71
CA THR A 330 -11.16 -20.57 -9.11
C THR A 330 -10.00 -20.12 -10.02
N GLY A 331 -8.93 -19.56 -9.43
CA GLY A 331 -7.73 -19.13 -10.16
C GLY A 331 -6.75 -20.23 -10.58
N LEU A 332 -6.63 -21.34 -9.83
CA LEU A 332 -5.58 -22.36 -10.07
C LEU A 332 -5.95 -23.49 -11.02
N VAL A 333 -7.23 -23.66 -11.34
CA VAL A 333 -7.69 -24.84 -12.12
C VAL A 333 -7.32 -24.72 -13.61
N GLN A 334 -6.75 -23.60 -14.05
CA GLN A 334 -6.51 -23.32 -15.47
C GLN A 334 -5.06 -23.66 -15.89
N LYS A 335 -4.92 -24.40 -17.00
CA LYS A 335 -3.61 -24.74 -17.59
C LYS A 335 -2.88 -23.55 -18.24
N LYS A 336 -3.58 -22.45 -18.49
CA LYS A 336 -3.03 -21.24 -19.11
C LYS A 336 -2.97 -20.12 -18.07
N PHE A 337 -1.94 -19.29 -18.13
CA PHE A 337 -1.83 -18.11 -17.29
C PHE A 337 -3.05 -17.20 -17.46
N ASN A 338 -3.74 -16.90 -16.36
CA ASN A 338 -4.89 -16.02 -16.33
C ASN A 338 -4.57 -14.77 -15.50
N PRO A 339 -4.39 -13.60 -16.15
CA PRO A 339 -4.01 -12.39 -15.43
C PRO A 339 -5.12 -11.81 -14.53
N LEU A 340 -6.38 -12.22 -14.76
CA LEU A 340 -7.54 -11.76 -14.00
C LEU A 340 -7.89 -12.71 -12.85
N ALA A 341 -7.20 -13.84 -12.71
CA ALA A 341 -7.43 -14.78 -11.61
C ALA A 341 -7.16 -14.13 -10.25
N ASP A 342 -7.95 -14.48 -9.24
CA ASP A 342 -7.77 -14.00 -7.87
C ASP A 342 -6.48 -14.53 -7.27
N MET A 343 -6.09 -15.73 -7.68
CA MET A 343 -4.76 -16.26 -7.44
C MET A 343 -3.94 -16.27 -8.71
N VAL A 344 -2.83 -15.53 -8.69
CA VAL A 344 -1.94 -15.29 -9.82
C VAL A 344 -0.70 -16.17 -9.63
N ASP A 345 -0.55 -17.16 -10.50
CA ASP A 345 0.67 -17.99 -10.53
C ASP A 345 1.80 -17.21 -11.22
N THR A 346 2.80 -16.77 -10.43
CA THR A 346 3.93 -16.00 -10.92
C THR A 346 4.96 -16.84 -11.67
N ASP A 347 5.01 -18.15 -11.43
CA ASP A 347 5.84 -19.07 -12.22
C ASP A 347 5.24 -19.22 -13.63
N ALA A 348 3.91 -19.38 -13.71
CA ALA A 348 3.19 -19.42 -14.98
C ALA A 348 3.31 -18.08 -15.73
N HIS A 349 3.26 -16.95 -15.01
CA HIS A 349 3.52 -15.63 -15.57
C HIS A 349 4.92 -15.54 -16.21
N LEU A 350 5.96 -16.03 -15.53
CA LEU A 350 7.31 -16.07 -16.08
C LEU A 350 7.40 -16.99 -17.30
N ALA A 351 6.79 -18.17 -17.24
CA ALA A 351 6.80 -19.12 -18.35
C ALA A 351 6.18 -18.53 -19.63
N VAL A 352 5.05 -17.80 -19.52
CA VAL A 352 4.43 -17.17 -20.70
C VAL A 352 5.18 -15.94 -21.23
N ASN A 353 6.13 -15.39 -20.47
CA ASN A 353 7.03 -14.32 -20.95
C ASN A 353 8.17 -14.84 -21.85
N GLY A 354 8.36 -16.16 -21.93
CA GLY A 354 9.39 -16.83 -22.72
C GLY A 354 10.52 -17.40 -21.87
N SER A 355 11.12 -18.51 -22.32
CA SER A 355 12.27 -19.14 -21.62
C SER A 355 13.53 -18.27 -21.60
N ASP A 356 13.63 -17.31 -22.53
CA ASP A 356 14.69 -16.33 -22.62
C ASP A 356 14.47 -15.11 -21.71
N PHE A 357 13.34 -15.03 -21.01
CA PHE A 357 12.96 -13.85 -20.22
C PHE A 357 14.02 -13.44 -19.18
N PRO A 358 14.58 -14.34 -18.35
CA PRO A 358 15.67 -14.00 -17.43
C PRO A 358 16.87 -13.35 -18.12
N SER A 359 17.31 -13.88 -19.26
CA SER A 359 18.43 -13.34 -20.04
C SER A 359 18.11 -11.96 -20.64
N ARG A 360 16.86 -11.73 -21.05
CA ARG A 360 16.42 -10.39 -21.50
C ARG A 360 16.42 -9.39 -20.34
N VAL A 361 15.95 -9.78 -19.16
CA VAL A 361 15.99 -8.94 -17.95
C VAL A 361 17.44 -8.58 -17.61
N GLN A 362 18.35 -9.56 -17.66
CA GLN A 362 19.78 -9.31 -17.45
C GLN A 362 20.33 -8.26 -18.41
N THR A 363 20.11 -8.47 -19.71
CA THR A 363 20.63 -7.60 -20.77
C THR A 363 20.09 -6.18 -20.64
N HIS A 364 18.78 -6.07 -20.38
CA HIS A 364 18.10 -4.80 -20.20
C HIS A 364 18.57 -4.04 -18.95
N LEU A 365 18.72 -4.73 -17.82
CA LEU A 365 19.25 -4.12 -16.59
C LEU A 365 20.68 -3.62 -16.77
N ARG A 366 21.55 -4.39 -17.45
CA ARG A 366 22.92 -3.95 -17.77
C ARG A 366 22.90 -2.69 -18.62
N GLN A 367 22.07 -2.65 -19.67
CA GLN A 367 21.93 -1.50 -20.53
C GLN A 367 21.50 -0.26 -19.74
N ILE A 368 20.47 -0.37 -18.90
CA ILE A 368 19.97 0.75 -18.09
C ILE A 368 21.03 1.29 -17.15
N LEU A 369 21.73 0.41 -16.42
CA LEU A 369 22.77 0.84 -15.48
C LEU A 369 23.94 1.51 -16.21
N SER A 370 24.34 1.02 -17.38
CA SER A 370 25.35 1.67 -18.22
C SER A 370 24.89 3.02 -18.78
N GLU A 371 23.62 3.14 -19.21
CA GLU A 371 23.02 4.41 -19.62
C GLU A 371 22.97 5.42 -18.47
N MET A 372 22.91 4.94 -17.23
CA MET A 372 23.01 5.75 -16.00
C MET A 372 24.45 6.07 -15.60
N GLY A 373 25.45 5.70 -16.39
CA GLY A 373 26.86 6.02 -16.16
C GLY A 373 27.58 5.06 -15.20
N LEU A 374 26.98 3.92 -14.84
CA LEU A 374 27.66 2.90 -14.04
C LEU A 374 28.58 2.05 -14.92
N GLU A 375 29.87 2.06 -14.60
CA GLU A 375 30.86 1.18 -15.22
C GLU A 375 30.75 -0.23 -14.63
N LEU A 376 29.99 -1.08 -15.32
CA LEU A 376 29.81 -2.48 -14.92
C LEU A 376 31.09 -3.29 -15.17
N GLN A 377 31.65 -3.88 -14.12
CA GLN A 377 32.89 -4.66 -14.17
C GLN A 377 32.63 -6.08 -13.70
N TYR A 378 33.16 -7.08 -14.41
CA TYR A 378 33.08 -8.46 -13.93
C TYR A 378 33.99 -8.67 -12.73
N GLN A 379 33.42 -9.02 -11.58
CA GLN A 379 34.16 -9.26 -10.33
C GLN A 379 34.18 -10.73 -9.89
N GLY A 380 33.68 -11.64 -10.73
CA GLY A 380 33.34 -13.01 -10.33
C GLY A 380 31.96 -13.08 -9.68
N PHE A 381 31.31 -14.24 -9.79
CA PHE A 381 30.01 -14.49 -9.16
C PHE A 381 30.13 -15.54 -8.06
N PRO A 382 29.33 -15.42 -6.99
CA PRO A 382 29.20 -16.51 -6.02
C PRO A 382 28.54 -17.73 -6.68
N ASP A 383 28.47 -18.85 -5.95
CA ASP A 383 27.60 -19.95 -6.37
C ASP A 383 26.14 -19.47 -6.32
N LEU A 384 25.49 -19.47 -7.49
CA LEU A 384 24.11 -19.03 -7.67
C LEU A 384 23.14 -20.18 -7.90
N SER A 385 23.59 -21.43 -7.74
CA SER A 385 22.80 -22.64 -8.02
C SER A 385 21.52 -22.77 -7.17
N GLU A 386 21.49 -22.14 -6.00
CA GLU A 386 20.33 -22.12 -5.10
C GLU A 386 19.25 -21.10 -5.51
N TYR A 387 19.56 -20.15 -6.40
CA TYR A 387 18.63 -19.12 -6.84
C TYR A 387 17.90 -19.54 -8.12
N SER A 388 16.64 -19.09 -8.27
CA SER A 388 15.95 -19.15 -9.57
C SER A 388 16.75 -18.44 -10.65
N ASP A 389 16.66 -18.87 -11.92
CA ASP A 389 17.37 -18.24 -13.04
C ASP A 389 17.13 -16.72 -13.10
N LEU A 390 15.88 -16.25 -12.96
CA LEU A 390 15.57 -14.82 -12.93
C LEU A 390 16.34 -14.07 -11.85
N ARG A 391 16.29 -14.54 -10.60
CA ARG A 391 16.98 -13.91 -9.47
C ARG A 391 18.51 -13.97 -9.63
N ALA A 392 19.05 -15.11 -10.10
CA ALA A 392 20.47 -15.25 -10.39
C ALA A 392 20.94 -14.19 -11.40
N ARG A 393 20.16 -13.98 -12.49
CA ARG A 393 20.47 -12.94 -13.49
C ARG A 393 20.47 -11.52 -12.93
N VAL A 394 19.59 -11.20 -11.99
CA VAL A 394 19.60 -9.89 -11.31
C VAL A 394 20.84 -9.76 -10.43
N ILE A 395 21.15 -10.78 -9.62
CA ILE A 395 22.35 -10.79 -8.75
C ILE A 395 23.63 -10.65 -9.58
N GLU A 396 23.76 -11.37 -10.70
CA GLU A 396 24.91 -11.25 -11.61
C GLU A 396 25.15 -9.79 -12.02
N VAL A 397 24.09 -9.05 -12.35
CA VAL A 397 24.22 -7.64 -12.74
C VAL A 397 24.51 -6.74 -11.54
N GLY A 398 23.86 -6.95 -10.40
CA GLY A 398 24.13 -6.19 -9.17
C GLY A 398 25.58 -6.34 -8.70
N MET A 399 26.16 -7.55 -8.82
CA MET A 399 27.56 -7.83 -8.49
C MET A 399 28.56 -7.18 -9.47
N MET A 400 28.13 -6.82 -10.68
CA MET A 400 28.98 -6.06 -11.61
C MET A 400 29.11 -4.58 -11.24
N ILE A 401 28.24 -4.05 -10.37
CA ILE A 401 28.30 -2.66 -9.93
C ILE A 401 29.49 -2.52 -8.96
N PRO A 402 30.48 -1.64 -9.22
CA PRO A 402 31.60 -1.43 -8.31
C PRO A 402 31.13 -1.05 -6.90
N LYS A 403 31.87 -1.47 -5.86
CA LYS A 403 31.65 -0.91 -4.52
C LYS A 403 32.15 0.53 -4.53
N VAL A 404 31.30 1.47 -4.10
CA VAL A 404 31.74 2.83 -3.83
C VAL A 404 32.66 2.75 -2.60
N GLY A 405 33.90 3.22 -2.74
CA GLY A 405 34.92 3.15 -1.69
C GLY A 405 34.82 4.30 -0.70
#